data_AF-A0A853APE0-F1
#
_entry.id   AF-A0A853APE0-F1
#
_cell.length_a   1.000
_cell.length_b   1.000
_cell.length_c   1.000
_cell.angle_alpha   90.00
_cell.angle_beta   90.00
_cell.angle_gamma   90.00
#
_symmetry.space_group_name_H-M   'P 1'
#
loop_
_entity.id
_entity.type
_entity.pdbx_description
1 polymer ?
#
loop_
_entity_poly.entity_id
_entity_poly.type
_entity_poly.pdbx_seq_one_letter_code
_entity_poly.pdbx_strand_id
1 'polypeptide(L)' 'MSEQPEEPETLEAGAESVDEDEFGRDPVELGVEPPEGWTQATEKRPTPRDEREGDTHDERLAQERPDEDP' A
#
# COMPACT_ATOMS: atom_id res chain seq x y z
N MET A 1 9.35 -39.95 -25.21
CA MET A 1 10.27 -38.90 -25.67
C MET A 1 9.43 -38.02 -26.60
N SER A 2 9.06 -36.79 -26.27
CA SER A 2 9.58 -35.86 -25.27
C SER A 2 8.48 -34.94 -24.77
N GLU A 3 8.62 -34.53 -23.52
CA GLU A 3 7.98 -33.38 -22.88
C GLU A 3 8.12 -32.14 -23.78
N GLN A 4 7.01 -31.48 -24.13
CA GLN A 4 7.06 -30.08 -24.54
C GLN A 4 6.65 -29.28 -23.29
N PRO A 5 7.47 -28.34 -22.81
CA PRO A 5 7.06 -27.50 -21.71
C PRO A 5 5.94 -26.58 -22.20
N GLU A 6 4.74 -26.73 -21.64
CA GLU A 6 3.70 -25.72 -21.73
C GLU A 6 4.27 -24.46 -21.09
N GLU A 7 4.74 -23.52 -21.91
CA GLU A 7 5.17 -22.20 -21.47
C GLU A 7 4.00 -21.58 -20.71
N PRO A 8 4.18 -21.06 -19.48
CA PRO A 8 3.07 -20.44 -18.78
C PRO A 8 2.65 -19.23 -19.59
N GLU A 9 1.45 -19.29 -20.17
CA GLU A 9 0.76 -18.17 -20.81
C GLU A 9 0.50 -17.11 -19.74
N THR A 10 1.57 -16.35 -19.48
CA THR A 10 1.61 -14.95 -19.14
C THR A 10 0.51 -14.52 -18.16
N LEU A 11 0.90 -14.47 -16.89
CA LEU A 11 0.39 -13.50 -15.91
C LEU A 11 0.40 -12.04 -16.45
N GLU A 12 1.06 -11.78 -17.58
CA GLU A 12 1.07 -10.50 -18.31
C GLU A 12 -0.20 -10.25 -19.14
N ALA A 13 -0.87 -11.28 -19.68
CA ALA A 13 -1.99 -11.09 -20.63
C ALA A 13 -3.26 -10.47 -20.01
N GLY A 14 -3.30 -10.31 -18.68
CA GLY A 14 -4.39 -9.65 -17.96
C GLY A 14 -3.99 -8.37 -17.23
N ALA A 15 -2.72 -7.95 -17.28
CA ALA A 15 -2.25 -6.78 -16.53
C ALA A 15 -2.59 -5.44 -17.20
N GLU A 16 -2.72 -5.46 -18.53
CA GLU A 16 -3.00 -4.28 -19.37
C GLU A 16 -4.49 -4.08 -19.68
N SER A 17 -5.34 -5.07 -19.37
CA SER A 17 -6.80 -5.03 -19.56
C SER A 17 -7.58 -4.80 -18.26
N VAL A 18 -6.89 -4.39 -17.19
CA VAL A 18 -7.54 -4.07 -15.91
C VAL A 18 -8.11 -2.65 -16.00
N ASP A 19 -9.30 -2.53 -16.58
CA ASP A 19 -10.02 -1.25 -16.63
C ASP A 19 -10.54 -0.88 -15.23
N GLU A 20 -10.47 0.41 -14.89
CA GLU A 20 -10.95 0.96 -13.61
C GLU A 20 -12.45 0.69 -13.38
N ASP A 21 -13.21 0.54 -14.46
CA ASP A 21 -14.64 0.18 -14.44
C ASP A 21 -14.92 -1.27 -13.97
N GLU A 22 -13.91 -2.15 -13.99
CA GLU A 22 -13.99 -3.49 -13.39
C GLU A 22 -13.90 -3.44 -11.84
N PHE A 23 -13.40 -2.32 -11.28
CA PHE A 23 -13.29 -2.05 -9.85
C PHE A 23 -14.47 -1.26 -9.28
N GLY A 24 -15.68 -1.45 -9.83
CA GLY A 24 -16.93 -0.94 -9.26
C GLY A 24 -17.41 -1.67 -7.99
N ARG A 25 -16.55 -2.40 -7.29
CA ARG A 25 -16.92 -3.15 -6.07
C ARG A 25 -16.44 -2.41 -4.84
N ASP A 26 -17.32 -2.30 -3.85
CA ASP A 26 -16.96 -1.78 -2.54
C ASP A 26 -15.75 -2.59 -2.01
N PRO A 27 -14.68 -1.94 -1.50
CA PRO A 27 -13.51 -2.66 -1.00
C PRO A 27 -13.84 -3.62 0.15
N VAL A 28 -14.95 -3.44 0.87
CA VAL A 28 -15.51 -4.42 1.82
C VAL A 28 -16.09 -5.64 1.09
N GLU A 29 -16.69 -5.45 -0.08
CA GLU A 29 -17.26 -6.50 -0.92
C GLU A 29 -16.18 -7.34 -1.64
N LEU A 30 -15.01 -6.74 -1.96
CA LEU A 30 -13.84 -7.46 -2.49
C LEU A 30 -12.96 -8.11 -1.39
N GLY A 31 -13.23 -7.83 -0.11
CA GLY A 31 -12.65 -8.56 1.02
C GLY A 31 -11.12 -8.60 1.04
N VAL A 32 -10.45 -7.47 0.80
CA VAL A 32 -9.05 -7.36 1.24
C VAL A 32 -9.10 -7.17 2.75
N GLU A 33 -8.94 -8.26 3.49
CA GLU A 33 -8.81 -8.18 4.94
C GLU A 33 -7.67 -7.22 5.26
N PRO A 34 -7.93 -6.17 6.06
CA PRO A 34 -6.91 -5.20 6.34
C PRO A 34 -5.75 -5.88 7.08
N PRO A 35 -4.52 -5.32 7.01
CA PRO A 35 -3.34 -5.95 7.57
C PRO A 35 -3.52 -6.36 9.04
N GLU A 36 -2.82 -7.41 9.48
CA GLU A 36 -2.85 -7.86 10.87
C GLU A 36 -2.60 -6.69 11.84
N GLY A 37 -3.52 -6.47 12.78
CA GLY A 37 -3.47 -5.35 13.72
C GLY A 37 -4.12 -4.06 13.23
N TRP A 38 -4.72 -4.05 12.04
CA TRP A 38 -5.53 -2.94 11.57
C TRP A 38 -6.82 -2.83 12.41
N THR A 39 -7.04 -1.62 12.89
CA THR A 39 -8.25 -1.17 13.57
C THR A 39 -8.51 0.26 13.11
N GLN A 40 -9.72 0.78 13.32
CA GLN A 40 -10.00 2.20 13.05
C GLN A 40 -9.04 3.14 13.81
N ALA A 41 -8.52 2.71 14.97
CA ALA A 41 -7.52 3.46 15.73
C ALA A 41 -6.14 3.50 15.04
N THR A 42 -5.79 2.49 14.25
CA THR A 42 -4.52 2.43 13.50
C THR A 42 -4.65 2.91 12.07
N GLU A 43 -5.84 3.34 11.62
CA GLU A 43 -6.08 3.88 10.27
C GLU A 43 -5.13 5.03 9.91
N LYS A 44 -4.82 5.89 10.89
CA LYS A 44 -3.91 7.03 10.73
C LYS A 44 -2.45 6.72 11.06
N ARG A 45 -2.12 5.47 11.41
CA ARG A 45 -0.75 5.10 11.72
C ARG A 45 0.04 5.01 10.40
N PRO A 46 1.27 5.56 10.34
CA PRO A 46 2.14 5.35 9.18
C PRO A 46 2.39 3.86 8.95
N THR A 47 2.53 3.48 7.69
CA THR A 47 2.85 2.10 7.34
C THR A 47 4.30 1.77 7.71
N PRO A 48 4.69 0.48 7.81
CA PRO A 48 6.09 0.12 8.04
C PRO A 48 7.04 0.66 6.96
N ARG A 49 6.54 0.98 5.76
CA ARG A 49 7.31 1.63 4.71
C ARG A 49 7.52 3.11 5.02
N ASP A 50 6.45 3.80 5.38
CA ASP A 50 6.50 5.22 5.76
C ASP A 50 7.39 5.44 6.98
N GLU A 51 7.41 4.51 7.94
CA GLU A 51 8.33 4.59 9.10
C GLU A 51 9.80 4.42 8.72
N ARG A 52 10.10 3.60 7.69
CA ARG A 52 11.47 3.40 7.21
C ARG A 52 11.95 4.58 6.36
N GLU A 53 11.07 5.10 5.53
CA GLU A 53 11.38 6.23 4.65
C GLU A 53 11.42 7.52 5.49
N GLY A 54 10.42 7.72 6.36
CA GLY A 54 10.35 8.78 7.36
C GLY A 54 10.46 10.19 6.79
N ASP A 55 10.22 11.19 7.62
CA ASP A 55 10.63 12.55 7.28
C ASP A 55 12.15 12.68 7.42
N THR A 56 12.78 13.47 6.55
CA THR A 56 14.18 13.81 6.72
C THR A 56 14.39 14.60 8.01
N HIS A 57 15.64 14.62 8.50
CA HIS A 57 15.97 15.38 9.70
C HIS A 57 15.64 16.87 9.54
N ASP A 58 15.86 17.44 8.35
CA ASP A 58 15.57 18.85 8.06
C ASP A 58 14.07 19.14 8.05
N GLU A 59 13.24 18.24 7.51
CA GLU A 59 11.77 18.37 7.55
C GLU A 59 11.23 18.32 8.97
N ARG A 60 11.83 17.50 9.83
CA ARG A 60 11.46 17.46 11.25
C ARG A 60 11.82 18.75 11.99
N LEU A 61 13.01 19.30 11.73
CA LEU A 61 13.45 20.57 12.31
C LEU A 61 12.56 21.74 11.85
N ALA A 62 12.12 21.75 10.59
CA ALA A 62 11.23 22.78 10.06
C ALA A 62 9.83 22.79 10.73
N GLN A 63 9.42 21.66 11.31
CA GLN A 63 8.14 21.54 12.02
C GLN A 63 8.22 21.97 13.50
N GLU A 64 9.42 22.12 14.06
CA GLU A 64 9.58 22.54 15.46
C GLU A 64 9.06 23.97 15.68
N ARG A 65 8.37 24.17 16.80
CA ARG A 65 7.97 25.51 17.28
C ARG A 65 8.78 25.85 18.53
N PRO A 66 9.16 27.11 18.73
CA PRO A 66 9.81 27.53 19.95
C PRO A 66 8.90 27.27 21.16
N ASP A 67 9.48 26.81 22.27
CA ASP A 67 8.79 26.78 23.55
C ASP A 67 8.56 28.23 24.01
N GLU A 68 7.29 28.59 24.26
CA GLU A 68 6.92 29.86 24.88
C GLU A 68 6.90 29.65 26.41
N ASP A 69 8.02 29.93 27.09
CA ASP A 69 8.08 29.99 28.56
C ASP A 69 7.28 31.22 29.07
N PRO A 70 6.50 31.12 30.17
CA PRO A 70 5.72 32.22 30.73
C PRO A 70 6.54 33.32 31.44
#